data_AF-A0A918Y4F2-F1
#
_entry.id   AF-A0A918Y4F2-F1
#
_cell.length_a   1.000
_cell.length_b   1.000
_cell.length_c   1.000
_cell.angle_alpha   90.00
_cell.angle_beta   90.00
_cell.angle_gamma   90.00
#
_symmetry.space_group_name_H-M   'P 1'
#
loop_
_entity.id
_entity.type
_entity.pdbx_description
1 polymer ?
#
loop_
_entity_poly.entity_id
_entity_poly.type
_entity_poly.pdbx_seq_one_letter_code
_entity_poly.pdbx_strand_id
1 'polypeptide(L)'
;MSSGRTPRTPVRERAGRAYTRKPRARMGGVFALVIGLALLLASGAEFAYATALVGTPGRFYAEYPEQVLDGGRGGYHTHTVWQGTFRSDDGKVTDSHVRLDDGGDGDAPVPVTRAASGDYYVAKPGYVLGWLCGFFLGGCLLTCALPPLRFGRPFRPGDPDAPAWVRNVMRVSLGCLVTCGAAGAAALAVAVAG
;
A
#
# COMPACT_ATOMS: atom_id res chain seq x y z
N MET A 1 36.90 64.26 -11.47
CA MET A 1 36.54 63.67 -10.17
C MET A 1 35.03 63.50 -10.12
N SER A 2 34.53 62.29 -10.39
CA SER A 2 33.11 61.95 -10.32
C SER A 2 32.97 60.70 -9.46
N SER A 3 32.40 60.88 -8.27
CA SER A 3 32.16 59.83 -7.28
C SER A 3 30.79 59.22 -7.56
N GLY A 4 30.78 58.09 -8.29
CA GLY A 4 29.59 57.32 -8.57
C GLY A 4 29.13 56.54 -7.33
N ARG A 5 28.05 57.01 -6.68
CA ARG A 5 27.36 56.28 -5.62
C ARG A 5 26.80 54.96 -6.15
N THR A 6 27.24 53.85 -5.58
CA THR A 6 26.56 52.56 -5.73
C THR A 6 25.20 52.60 -5.01
N PRO A 7 24.10 52.17 -5.65
CA PRO A 7 22.80 52.09 -4.99
C PRO A 7 22.85 51.02 -3.90
N ARG A 8 22.67 51.45 -2.64
CA ARG A 8 22.46 50.57 -1.50
C ARG A 8 21.19 49.75 -1.74
N THR A 9 21.35 48.44 -1.94
CA THR A 9 20.24 47.50 -1.86
C THR A 9 19.64 47.57 -0.45
N PRO A 10 18.30 47.59 -0.30
CA PRO A 10 17.67 47.55 1.01
C PRO A 10 17.94 46.18 1.67
N VAL A 11 18.99 46.16 2.48
CA VAL A 11 19.32 45.09 3.41
C VAL A 11 18.39 45.25 4.61
N ARG A 12 17.69 44.16 4.98
CA ARG A 12 16.91 43.98 6.21
C ARG A 12 15.52 44.64 6.30
N GLU A 13 14.56 44.00 5.66
CA GLU A 13 13.20 43.90 6.21
C GLU A 13 12.57 42.51 5.99
N ARG A 14 13.41 41.47 5.94
CA ARG A 14 12.98 40.05 5.88
C ARG A 14 13.24 39.28 7.18
N ALA A 15 13.61 39.97 8.27
CA ALA A 15 13.92 39.33 9.56
C ALA A 15 12.68 39.14 10.47
N GLY A 16 11.54 39.75 10.15
CA GLY A 16 10.38 39.80 11.04
C GLY A 16 9.25 38.83 10.73
N ARG A 17 9.33 38.02 9.68
CA ARG A 17 8.39 36.89 9.54
C ARG A 17 8.88 35.76 10.42
N ALA A 18 8.67 35.96 11.73
CA ALA A 18 8.61 34.90 12.71
C ALA A 18 7.84 33.75 12.06
N TYR A 19 8.56 32.66 11.81
CA TYR A 19 8.02 31.40 11.32
C TYR A 19 6.96 30.96 12.33
N THR A 20 5.73 31.45 12.20
CA THR A 20 4.57 30.88 12.85
C THR A 20 4.46 29.49 12.26
N ARG A 21 5.10 28.51 12.94
CA ARG A 21 5.07 27.09 12.61
C ARG A 21 3.60 26.75 12.45
N LYS A 22 3.12 26.56 11.22
CA LYS A 22 1.71 26.27 10.97
C LYS A 22 1.44 24.86 11.53
N PRO A 23 0.74 24.71 12.67
CA PRO A 23 0.52 23.39 13.28
C PRO A 23 -0.17 22.42 12.32
N ARG A 24 -0.94 22.96 11.37
CA ARG A 24 -1.62 22.24 10.28
C ARG A 24 -0.67 21.39 9.43
N ALA A 25 0.53 21.86 9.12
CA ALA A 25 1.48 21.11 8.30
C ALA A 25 2.00 19.86 9.02
N ARG A 26 2.30 19.99 10.32
CA ARG A 26 2.72 18.86 11.15
C ARG A 26 1.61 17.85 11.31
N MET A 27 0.39 18.32 11.55
CA MET A 27 -0.77 17.45 11.71
C MET A 27 -1.02 16.62 10.44
N GLY A 28 -0.95 17.22 9.25
CA GLY A 28 -1.00 16.49 7.98
C GLY A 28 0.12 15.45 7.84
N GLY A 29 1.34 15.78 8.27
CA GLY A 29 2.46 14.83 8.32
C GLY A 29 2.20 13.65 9.27
N VAL A 30 1.64 13.90 10.46
CA VAL A 30 1.27 12.84 11.41
C VAL A 30 0.20 11.92 10.82
N PHE A 31 -0.84 12.48 10.19
CA PHE A 31 -1.87 11.68 9.53
C PHE A 31 -1.30 10.80 8.43
N ALA A 32 -0.47 11.37 7.54
CA ALA A 32 0.19 10.60 6.49
C ALA A 32 1.11 9.50 7.06
N LEU A 33 1.81 9.78 8.17
CA LEU A 33 2.64 8.79 8.86
C LEU A 33 1.81 7.61 9.38
N VAL A 34 0.71 7.89 10.08
CA VAL A 34 -0.16 6.86 10.66
C VAL A 34 -0.81 6.01 9.57
N ILE A 35 -1.35 6.63 8.52
CA ILE A 35 -1.95 5.91 7.39
C ILE A 35 -0.88 5.08 6.66
N GLY A 36 0.29 5.67 6.40
CA GLY A 36 1.38 4.98 5.73
C GLY A 36 1.88 3.77 6.51
N LEU A 37 2.01 3.90 7.83
CA LEU A 37 2.41 2.79 8.70
C LEU A 37 1.34 1.70 8.74
N ALA A 38 0.06 2.07 8.88
CA ALA A 38 -1.04 1.11 8.89
C ALA A 38 -1.10 0.30 7.58
N LEU A 39 -0.97 0.97 6.44
CA LEU A 39 -0.92 0.31 5.12
C LEU A 39 0.29 -0.60 4.97
N LEU A 40 1.49 -0.14 5.37
CA LEU A 40 2.70 -0.93 5.27
C LEU A 40 2.62 -2.21 6.12
N LEU A 41 2.11 -2.11 7.34
CA LEU A 41 1.94 -3.25 8.23
C LEU A 41 0.87 -4.23 7.73
N ALA A 42 -0.32 -3.72 7.38
CA ALA A 42 -1.41 -4.56 6.88
C ALA A 42 -1.03 -5.24 5.57
N SER A 43 -0.59 -4.47 4.57
CA SER A 43 -0.20 -5.04 3.27
C SER A 43 1.07 -5.88 3.33
N GLY A 44 2.00 -5.60 4.24
CA GLY A 44 3.22 -6.38 4.40
C GLY A 44 2.96 -7.79 4.92
N ALA A 45 2.08 -7.94 5.91
CA ALA A 45 1.69 -9.25 6.42
C ALA A 45 0.97 -10.08 5.35
N GLU A 46 -0.01 -9.47 4.68
CA GLU A 46 -0.79 -10.09 3.61
C GLU A 46 0.07 -10.49 2.41
N PHE A 47 1.00 -9.62 1.99
CA PHE A 47 1.97 -9.93 0.95
C PHE A 47 2.83 -11.15 1.30
N ALA A 48 3.30 -11.23 2.55
CA ALA A 48 4.13 -12.34 2.99
C ALA A 48 3.37 -13.69 2.94
N TYR A 49 2.09 -13.70 3.29
CA TYR A 49 1.25 -14.90 3.13
C TYR A 49 0.93 -15.20 1.66
N ALA A 50 0.55 -14.20 0.87
CA ALA A 50 0.22 -14.38 -0.55
C ALA A 50 1.40 -14.88 -1.39
N THR A 51 2.64 -14.58 -0.96
CA THR A 51 3.88 -15.07 -1.59
C THR A 51 4.42 -16.36 -0.95
N ALA A 52 3.72 -16.92 0.03
CA ALA A 52 4.14 -18.08 0.80
C ALA A 52 5.52 -17.92 1.47
N LEU A 53 5.93 -16.68 1.78
CA LEU A 53 7.14 -16.41 2.56
C LEU A 53 6.97 -16.79 4.03
N VAL A 54 5.73 -16.78 4.51
CA VAL A 54 5.33 -17.20 5.85
C VAL A 54 4.08 -18.08 5.77
N GLY A 55 3.89 -18.97 6.75
CA GLY A 55 2.77 -19.90 6.78
C GLY A 55 3.10 -21.26 6.14
N THR A 56 2.06 -22.06 5.93
CA THR A 56 2.15 -23.38 5.31
C THR A 56 1.56 -23.34 3.90
N PRO A 57 2.38 -23.38 2.85
CA PRO A 57 1.89 -23.41 1.49
C PRO A 57 1.17 -24.73 1.19
N GLY A 58 0.15 -24.66 0.34
CA GLY A 58 -0.61 -25.81 -0.09
C GLY A 58 -1.63 -25.48 -1.16
N ARG A 59 -2.58 -26.40 -1.33
CA ARG A 59 -3.67 -26.27 -2.29
C ARG A 59 -5.02 -26.39 -1.61
N PHE A 60 -5.93 -25.54 -2.02
CA PHE A 60 -7.34 -25.60 -1.69
C PHE A 60 -8.10 -26.28 -2.82
N TYR A 61 -8.87 -27.30 -2.47
CA TYR A 61 -9.73 -28.08 -3.37
C TYR A 61 -11.16 -27.66 -3.09
N ALA A 62 -11.72 -26.83 -3.98
CA ALA A 62 -13.10 -26.38 -3.87
C ALA A 62 -14.06 -27.57 -4.07
N GLU A 63 -15.08 -27.65 -3.24
CA GLU A 63 -16.10 -28.70 -3.30
C GLU A 63 -17.44 -28.14 -3.75
N TYR A 64 -17.89 -27.05 -3.14
CA TYR A 64 -19.12 -26.37 -3.53
C TYR A 64 -19.09 -24.88 -3.19
N PRO A 65 -19.75 -24.04 -4.01
CA PRO A 65 -19.96 -22.65 -3.68
C PRO A 65 -21.14 -22.50 -2.70
N GLU A 66 -21.00 -21.58 -1.76
CA GLU A 66 -22.03 -21.15 -0.81
C GLU A 66 -22.26 -19.65 -1.02
N GLN A 67 -23.51 -19.24 -1.26
CA GLN A 67 -23.85 -17.82 -1.29
C GLN A 67 -24.07 -17.32 0.14
N VAL A 68 -23.18 -16.44 0.59
CA VAL A 68 -23.29 -15.83 1.90
C VAL A 68 -23.89 -14.43 1.76
N LEU A 69 -24.98 -14.21 2.50
CA LEU A 69 -25.65 -12.92 2.57
C LEU A 69 -25.03 -12.10 3.70
N ASP A 70 -24.15 -11.17 3.35
CA ASP A 70 -23.62 -10.21 4.31
C ASP A 70 -24.56 -9.01 4.43
N GLY A 71 -25.16 -8.85 5.62
CA GLY A 71 -26.05 -7.75 5.96
C GLY A 71 -25.36 -6.70 6.83
N GLY A 72 -25.00 -5.57 6.23
CA GLY A 72 -24.53 -4.37 6.94
C GLY A 72 -25.63 -3.31 7.06
N ARG A 73 -25.37 -2.24 7.84
CA ARG A 73 -26.31 -1.12 8.08
C ARG A 73 -26.64 -0.26 6.83
N GLY A 74 -26.32 -0.73 5.63
CA GLY A 74 -26.48 -0.02 4.36
C GLY A 74 -26.90 -0.90 3.16
N GLY A 75 -27.23 -2.17 3.36
CA GLY A 75 -27.66 -3.07 2.29
C GLY A 75 -27.20 -4.52 2.50
N TYR A 76 -27.78 -5.43 1.72
CA TYR A 76 -27.35 -6.83 1.65
C TYR A 76 -26.46 -7.01 0.43
N HIS A 77 -25.25 -7.53 0.63
CA HIS A 77 -24.37 -7.95 -0.44
C HIS A 77 -24.24 -9.47 -0.39
N THR A 78 -24.70 -10.15 -1.43
CA THR A 78 -24.42 -11.57 -1.62
C THR A 78 -23.04 -11.72 -2.25
N HIS A 79 -22.15 -12.44 -1.58
CA HIS A 79 -20.90 -12.88 -2.17
C HIS A 79 -20.82 -14.41 -2.15
N THR A 80 -20.06 -14.97 -3.10
CA THR A 80 -19.88 -16.41 -3.21
C THR A 80 -18.63 -16.80 -2.45
N VAL A 81 -18.80 -17.69 -1.47
CA VAL A 81 -17.73 -18.29 -0.68
C VAL A 81 -17.56 -19.73 -1.16
N TRP A 82 -16.33 -20.23 -1.14
CA TRP A 82 -16.06 -21.62 -1.49
C TRP A 82 -15.76 -22.46 -0.26
N GLN A 83 -16.47 -23.56 -0.13
CA GLN A 83 -16.20 -24.60 0.85
C GLN A 83 -15.34 -25.69 0.21
N GLY A 84 -14.40 -26.23 0.97
CA GLY A 84 -13.57 -27.32 0.47
C GLY A 84 -12.49 -27.78 1.43
N THR A 85 -11.49 -28.45 0.87
CA THR A 85 -10.41 -29.08 1.63
C THR A 85 -9.08 -28.39 1.32
N PHE A 86 -8.31 -28.05 2.36
CA PHE A 86 -6.91 -27.64 2.21
C PHE A 86 -5.98 -28.83 2.40
N ARG A 87 -4.92 -28.89 1.60
CA ARG A 87 -3.79 -29.83 1.79
C ARG A 87 -2.47 -29.10 1.61
N SER A 88 -1.57 -29.21 2.60
CA SER A 88 -0.22 -28.65 2.48
C SER A 88 0.58 -29.33 1.38
N ASP A 89 1.54 -28.61 0.81
CA ASP A 89 2.39 -29.14 -0.27
C ASP A 89 3.25 -30.34 0.18
N ASP A 90 3.60 -30.40 1.47
CA ASP A 90 4.31 -31.54 2.08
C ASP A 90 3.37 -32.67 2.53
N GLY A 91 2.06 -32.49 2.39
CA GLY A 91 1.03 -33.48 2.73
C GLY A 91 0.84 -33.74 4.22
N LYS A 92 1.46 -32.96 5.12
CA LYS A 92 1.37 -33.18 6.57
C LYS A 92 0.16 -32.53 7.22
N VAL A 93 -0.36 -31.46 6.62
CA VAL A 93 -1.52 -30.73 7.13
C VAL A 93 -2.65 -30.89 6.12
N THR A 94 -3.83 -31.28 6.61
CA THR A 94 -5.04 -31.37 5.81
C THR A 94 -6.20 -30.89 6.67
N ASP A 95 -6.96 -29.93 6.16
CA ASP A 95 -8.14 -29.38 6.82
C ASP A 95 -9.36 -29.61 5.91
N SER A 96 -10.36 -30.34 6.38
CA SER A 96 -11.51 -30.80 5.55
C SER A 96 -12.67 -29.82 5.44
N HIS A 97 -12.61 -28.71 6.18
CA HIS A 97 -13.69 -27.72 6.25
C HIS A 97 -13.11 -26.31 6.19
N VAL A 98 -12.55 -25.99 5.02
CA VAL A 98 -11.95 -24.69 4.75
C VAL A 98 -12.92 -23.82 3.98
N ARG A 99 -13.06 -22.60 4.49
CA ARG A 99 -13.82 -21.53 3.88
C ARG A 99 -12.86 -20.57 3.19
N LEU A 100 -13.11 -20.28 1.92
CA LEU A 100 -12.34 -19.31 1.14
C LEU A 100 -13.31 -18.28 0.54
N ASP A 101 -13.24 -17.04 1.04
CA ASP A 101 -14.19 -15.98 0.65
C ASP A 101 -14.02 -15.52 -0.80
N ASP A 102 -12.83 -15.73 -1.38
CA ASP A 102 -12.51 -15.35 -2.75
C ASP A 102 -11.71 -16.42 -3.49
N GLY A 103 -11.91 -16.51 -4.81
CA GLY A 103 -10.94 -17.13 -5.70
C GLY A 103 -10.97 -18.66 -5.80
N GLY A 104 -11.96 -19.34 -5.23
CA GLY A 104 -12.29 -20.70 -5.65
C GLY A 104 -12.74 -20.70 -7.12
N ASP A 105 -12.09 -21.52 -7.94
CA ASP A 105 -12.39 -21.59 -9.39
C ASP A 105 -13.23 -22.82 -9.75
N GLY A 106 -13.72 -23.57 -8.75
CA GLY A 106 -14.54 -24.79 -8.88
C GLY A 106 -13.83 -25.99 -9.52
N ASP A 107 -13.02 -25.76 -10.55
CA ASP A 107 -12.51 -26.79 -11.46
C ASP A 107 -11.02 -27.11 -11.23
N ALA A 108 -10.27 -26.20 -10.59
CA ALA A 108 -8.84 -26.35 -10.36
C ALA A 108 -8.46 -26.10 -8.88
N PRO A 109 -7.50 -26.87 -8.33
CA PRO A 109 -6.95 -26.58 -7.01
C PRO A 109 -6.29 -25.20 -6.99
N VAL A 110 -6.65 -24.38 -6.00
CA VAL A 110 -6.17 -23.00 -5.87
C VAL A 110 -4.95 -23.00 -4.95
N PRO A 111 -3.82 -22.38 -5.33
CA PRO A 111 -2.69 -22.23 -4.44
C PRO A 111 -3.07 -21.29 -3.29
N VAL A 112 -2.89 -21.76 -2.06
CA VAL A 112 -3.18 -21.00 -0.85
C VAL A 112 -2.09 -21.19 0.19
N THR A 113 -1.99 -20.22 1.09
CA THR A 113 -1.10 -20.28 2.24
C THR A 113 -1.93 -20.28 3.51
N ARG A 114 -1.74 -21.28 4.37
CA ARG A 114 -2.40 -21.39 5.66
C ARG A 114 -1.58 -20.68 6.74
N ALA A 115 -2.18 -19.74 7.46
CA ALA A 115 -1.57 -19.12 8.63
C ALA A 115 -1.68 -20.02 9.88
N ALA A 116 -0.88 -19.70 10.89
CA ALA A 116 -0.94 -20.39 12.18
C ALA A 116 -2.28 -20.18 12.91
N SER A 117 -2.96 -19.04 12.65
CA SER A 117 -4.31 -18.75 13.16
C SER A 117 -5.39 -19.65 12.57
N GLY A 118 -5.12 -20.31 11.44
CA GLY A 118 -6.11 -21.06 10.67
C GLY A 118 -6.73 -20.25 9.53
N ASP A 119 -6.31 -19.01 9.30
CA ASP A 119 -6.74 -18.22 8.14
C ASP A 119 -6.04 -18.70 6.86
N TYR A 120 -6.70 -18.53 5.71
CA TYR A 120 -6.20 -18.96 4.40
C TYR A 120 -6.07 -17.77 3.45
N TYR A 121 -4.92 -17.68 2.80
CA TYR A 121 -4.58 -16.58 1.90
C TYR A 121 -4.37 -17.10 0.48
N VAL A 122 -5.06 -16.49 -0.49
CA VAL A 122 -4.94 -16.88 -1.90
C VAL A 122 -3.61 -16.41 -2.46
N ALA A 123 -2.81 -17.34 -2.98
CA ALA A 123 -1.50 -17.07 -3.56
C ALA A 123 -1.58 -16.84 -5.09
N LYS A 124 -2.59 -16.10 -5.56
CA LYS A 124 -2.73 -15.73 -6.97
C LYS A 124 -1.86 -14.51 -7.29
N PRO A 125 -1.23 -14.42 -8.48
CA PRO A 125 -0.38 -13.28 -8.85
C PRO A 125 -1.07 -11.91 -8.70
N GLY A 126 -2.38 -11.83 -8.99
CA GLY A 126 -3.15 -10.59 -8.82
C GLY A 126 -3.21 -10.10 -7.37
N TYR A 127 -3.42 -11.01 -6.40
CA TYR A 127 -3.44 -10.66 -4.98
C TYR A 127 -2.06 -10.22 -4.49
N VAL A 128 -1.02 -10.94 -4.90
CA VAL A 128 0.38 -10.59 -4.57
C VAL A 128 0.70 -9.16 -5.05
N LEU A 129 0.33 -8.82 -6.29
CA LEU A 129 0.55 -7.48 -6.83
C LEU A 129 -0.28 -6.41 -6.10
N GLY A 130 -1.52 -6.73 -5.73
CA GLY A 130 -2.38 -5.84 -4.95
C GLY A 130 -1.76 -5.48 -3.60
N TRP A 131 -1.31 -6.48 -2.84
CA TRP A 131 -0.66 -6.27 -1.55
C TRP A 131 0.70 -5.57 -1.69
N LEU A 132 1.47 -5.91 -2.71
CA LEU A 132 2.73 -5.22 -3.01
C LEU A 132 2.50 -3.73 -3.30
N CYS A 133 1.44 -3.39 -4.05
CA CYS A 133 1.05 -2.01 -4.31
C CYS A 133 0.69 -1.27 -3.01
N GLY A 134 -0.11 -1.89 -2.13
CA GLY A 134 -0.44 -1.35 -0.82
C GLY A 134 0.79 -1.09 0.06
N PHE A 135 1.75 -2.01 0.05
CA PHE A 135 3.02 -1.88 0.75
C PHE A 135 3.84 -0.67 0.25
N PHE A 136 3.98 -0.54 -1.09
CA PHE A 136 4.70 0.60 -1.67
C PHE A 136 3.99 1.94 -1.44
N LEU A 137 2.66 1.96 -1.51
CA LEU A 137 1.87 3.15 -1.18
C LEU A 137 2.09 3.57 0.28
N GLY A 138 2.06 2.61 1.21
CA GLY A 138 2.38 2.85 2.62
C GLY A 138 3.78 3.45 2.79
N GLY A 139 4.79 2.86 2.13
CA GLY A 139 6.14 3.40 2.09
C GLY A 139 6.23 4.83 1.54
N CYS A 140 5.50 5.14 0.46
CA CYS A 140 5.45 6.49 -0.12
C CYS A 140 4.80 7.51 0.83
N LEU A 141 3.78 7.12 1.58
CA LEU A 141 3.17 8.00 2.58
C LEU A 141 4.11 8.29 3.74
N LEU A 142 4.82 7.26 4.24
CA LEU A 142 5.83 7.43 5.28
C LEU A 142 6.94 8.39 4.84
N THR A 143 7.44 8.23 3.61
CA THR A 143 8.48 9.12 3.09
C THR A 143 7.98 10.54 2.90
N CYS A 144 6.74 10.74 2.44
CA CYS A 144 6.11 12.05 2.32
C CYS A 144 5.80 12.71 3.67
N ALA A 145 5.61 11.92 4.74
CA ALA A 145 5.35 12.40 6.09
C ALA A 145 6.60 12.97 6.77
N LEU A 146 7.79 12.44 6.46
CA LEU A 146 9.04 12.84 7.13
C LEU A 146 9.35 14.35 7.02
N PRO A 147 9.25 15.00 5.85
CA PRO A 147 9.55 16.43 5.75
C PRO A 147 8.68 17.37 6.59
N PRO A 148 7.34 17.31 6.55
CA PRO A 148 6.52 18.19 7.38
C PRO A 148 6.73 17.94 8.88
N LEU A 149 7.05 16.70 9.29
CA LEU A 149 7.38 16.38 10.68
C LEU A 149 8.73 17.00 11.11
N ARG A 150 9.78 16.82 10.28
CA ARG A 150 11.13 17.29 10.59
C ARG A 150 11.30 18.81 10.44
N PHE A 151 10.74 19.40 9.39
CA PHE A 151 10.96 20.80 9.03
C PHE A 151 9.76 21.70 9.32
N GLY A 152 8.59 21.14 9.66
CA GLY A 152 7.37 21.92 9.91
C GLY A 152 6.75 22.54 8.65
N ARG A 153 7.22 22.18 7.46
CA ARG A 153 6.65 22.57 6.17
C ARG A 153 6.70 21.41 5.16
N PRO A 154 5.66 21.21 4.34
CA PRO A 154 5.76 20.32 3.18
C PRO A 154 6.67 20.96 2.13
N PHE A 155 7.51 20.16 1.48
CA PHE A 155 8.26 20.62 0.30
C PHE A 155 7.38 20.47 -0.93
N ARG A 156 7.47 21.45 -1.83
CA ARG A 156 6.83 21.38 -3.15
C ARG A 156 7.82 20.84 -4.19
N PRO A 157 7.34 20.17 -5.25
CA PRO A 157 8.18 19.87 -6.40
C PRO A 157 8.87 21.14 -6.90
N GLY A 158 10.20 21.13 -7.00
CA GLY A 158 11.00 22.28 -7.42
C GLY A 158 11.43 23.23 -6.30
N ASP A 159 11.16 22.94 -5.02
CA ASP A 159 11.64 23.76 -3.91
C ASP A 159 13.19 23.73 -3.83
N PRO A 160 13.88 24.87 -4.01
CA PRO A 160 15.35 24.92 -4.01
C PRO A 160 15.93 24.58 -2.62
N ASP A 161 15.17 24.83 -1.56
CA ASP A 161 15.59 24.56 -0.18
C ASP A 161 15.43 23.08 0.23
N ALA A 162 14.81 22.26 -0.62
CA ALA A 162 14.61 20.85 -0.32
C ALA A 162 15.96 20.11 -0.31
N PRO A 163 16.28 19.35 0.76
CA PRO A 163 17.45 18.49 0.76
C PRO A 163 17.42 17.52 -0.44
N ALA A 164 18.58 17.22 -1.01
CA ALA A 164 18.68 16.35 -2.19
C ALA A 164 18.01 14.99 -1.98
N TRP A 165 18.11 14.42 -0.77
CA TRP A 165 17.44 13.16 -0.43
C TRP A 165 15.92 13.24 -0.51
N VAL A 166 15.30 14.36 -0.10
CA VAL A 166 13.83 14.54 -0.20
C VAL A 166 13.41 14.54 -1.67
N ARG A 167 14.17 15.23 -2.52
CA ARG A 167 13.89 15.28 -3.97
C ARG A 167 14.03 13.89 -4.61
N ASN A 168 15.06 13.14 -4.24
CA ASN A 168 15.27 11.78 -4.76
C ASN A 168 14.14 10.85 -4.30
N VAL A 169 13.77 10.91 -3.02
CA VAL A 169 12.69 10.12 -2.46
C VAL A 169 11.36 10.44 -3.14
N MET A 170 11.02 11.71 -3.34
CA MET A 170 9.81 12.09 -4.09
C MET A 170 9.81 11.58 -5.53
N ARG A 171 10.97 11.63 -6.22
CA ARG A 171 11.10 11.10 -7.59
C ARG A 171 10.94 9.59 -7.63
N VAL A 172 11.56 8.87 -6.69
CA VAL A 172 11.46 7.41 -6.59
C VAL A 172 10.02 7.00 -6.25
N SER A 173 9.40 7.63 -5.26
CA SER A 173 8.00 7.39 -4.90
C SER A 173 7.05 7.66 -6.07
N LEU A 174 7.25 8.75 -6.82
CA LEU A 174 6.46 9.03 -8.02
C LEU A 174 6.69 7.96 -9.10
N GLY A 175 7.94 7.56 -9.33
CA GLY A 175 8.28 6.49 -10.26
C GLY A 175 7.60 5.18 -9.89
N CYS A 176 7.67 4.77 -8.62
CA CYS A 176 7.00 3.57 -8.11
C CYS A 176 5.48 3.64 -8.28
N LEU A 177 4.85 4.78 -7.98
CA LEU A 177 3.40 4.94 -8.16
C LEU A 177 3.01 4.82 -9.64
N VAL A 178 3.78 5.40 -10.55
CA VAL A 178 3.53 5.31 -11.99
C VAL A 178 3.70 3.89 -12.49
N THR A 179 4.77 3.19 -12.09
CA THR A 179 5.01 1.81 -12.52
C THR A 179 3.99 0.83 -11.94
N CYS A 180 3.62 0.97 -10.67
CA CYS A 180 2.56 0.18 -10.05
C CYS A 180 1.20 0.44 -10.71
N GLY A 181 0.87 1.70 -10.99
CA GLY A 181 -0.37 2.06 -11.69
C GLY A 181 -0.44 1.50 -13.10
N ALA A 182 0.65 1.57 -13.85
CA ALA A 182 0.75 1.00 -15.20
C ALA A 182 0.63 -0.54 -15.18
N ALA A 183 1.29 -1.21 -14.23
CA ALA A 183 1.20 -2.66 -14.08
C ALA A 183 -0.22 -3.11 -13.70
N GLY A 184 -0.88 -2.39 -12.80
CA GLY A 184 -2.28 -2.65 -12.43
C GLY A 184 -3.23 -2.47 -13.61
N ALA A 185 -3.06 -1.39 -14.39
CA ALA A 185 -3.87 -1.15 -15.58
C ALA A 185 -3.65 -2.23 -16.66
N ALA A 186 -2.41 -2.69 -16.86
CA ALA A 186 -2.10 -3.76 -17.80
C ALA A 186 -2.71 -5.10 -17.36
N ALA A 187 -2.62 -5.44 -16.07
CA ALA A 187 -3.23 -6.66 -15.53
C ALA A 187 -4.76 -6.63 -15.69
N LEU A 188 -5.39 -5.48 -15.43
CA LEU A 188 -6.83 -5.30 -15.64
C LEU A 188 -7.21 -5.46 -17.13
N ALA A 189 -6.42 -4.90 -18.04
CA ALA A 189 -6.67 -5.03 -19.48
C ALA A 189 -6.59 -6.49 -19.95
N VAL A 190 -5.62 -7.27 -19.44
CA VAL A 190 -5.51 -8.71 -19.74
C VAL A 190 -6.71 -9.48 -19.19
N ALA A 191 -7.14 -9.17 -17.96
CA ALA A 191 -8.28 -9.81 -17.32
C ALA A 191 -9.62 -9.53 -18.02
N VAL A 192 -9.77 -8.40 -18.71
CA VAL A 192 -11.00 -8.03 -19.47
C VAL A 192 -10.99 -8.63 -20.88
N ALA A 193 -9.83 -9.01 -21.41
CA ALA A 193 -9.68 -9.48 -22.79
C ALA A 193 -9.70 -11.01 -22.95
N GLY A 194 -9.62 -11.77 -21.85
CA GLY A 194 -9.71 -13.24 -21.82
C GLY A 194 -11.06 -13.70 -21.31
#